data_AF-A0A8D9GFQ8-F1
#
_entry.id   AF-A0A8D9GFQ8-F1
#
_cell.length_a   1.000
_cell.length_b   1.000
_cell.length_c   1.000
_cell.angle_alpha   90.00
_cell.angle_beta   90.00
_cell.angle_gamma   90.00
#
_symmetry.space_group_name_H-M   'P 1'
#
loop_
_entity.id
_entity.type
_entity.pdbx_description
1 polymer ?
#
loop_
_entity_poly.entity_id
_entity_poly.type
_entity_poly.pdbx_seq_one_letter_code
_entity_poly.pdbx_strand_id
1 'polypeptide(L)'
;MEKASSSSSSSSSPRRSAYLEALTQEIKKKLTRAVVSPAQTRNLLQDLFADIALEVDQRAKADVILSKEEEDGPLCFFDVLADYYVNVSERGKDILDLMVQLWSQSFASHIFSLLFHKWVLLASSLYCFFFYSLPKALMCNSSQLFEVEVENQEILLRYSSALVQGATNVFWIDIQTNTRRFQTLFRYLLEEVTLQPIGLKNIPIQAQRELYLLISRFIFFYNSVDKLDSFLRNFPEFPNAFLVGGAGDFLVIELTDQLQKLKVEPVLLHYLSQMKVLQGMELRMTTSTRLKACLYSFTSPGGPMYPTRAVRHAAWDALDSLFPVGRYPRHLISLFFRLLYPWYWPSSCWNFVVSCIKAVLYSIVRLIFSRREKPRQS
;
A
#
# COMPACT_ATOMS: atom_id res chain seq x y z
N MET A 1 30.39 -47.86 20.04
CA MET A 1 29.29 -47.54 19.11
C MET A 1 28.08 -47.38 20.00
N GLU A 2 27.55 -46.21 20.28
CA GLU A 2 27.08 -45.20 19.34
C GLU A 2 27.12 -43.80 19.99
N LYS A 3 27.09 -42.78 19.14
CA LYS A 3 27.66 -41.44 19.32
C LYS A 3 26.60 -40.45 19.80
N ALA A 4 27.02 -39.54 20.68
CA ALA A 4 26.25 -38.40 21.17
C ALA A 4 25.69 -37.51 20.03
N SER A 5 24.45 -37.05 20.19
CA SER A 5 23.84 -35.97 19.40
C SER A 5 23.18 -34.95 20.35
N SER A 6 23.98 -33.99 20.82
CA SER A 6 23.48 -32.81 21.54
C SER A 6 24.38 -31.62 21.21
N SER A 7 24.01 -30.81 20.20
CA SER A 7 24.39 -29.39 20.06
C SER A 7 24.09 -28.85 18.66
N SER A 8 23.08 -27.98 18.48
CA SER A 8 23.05 -27.02 17.36
C SER A 8 21.98 -25.91 17.47
N SER A 9 21.71 -25.33 18.66
CA SER A 9 20.71 -24.26 18.80
C SER A 9 21.25 -22.91 19.31
N SER A 10 22.56 -22.74 19.50
CA SER A 10 23.13 -21.52 20.13
C SER A 10 24.09 -20.69 19.25
N SER A 11 24.35 -21.07 17.99
CA SER A 11 25.42 -20.44 17.17
C SER A 11 24.96 -19.45 16.09
N SER A 12 23.66 -19.20 15.92
CA SER A 12 23.12 -18.37 14.83
C SER A 12 23.04 -16.87 15.16
N SER A 13 22.76 -16.50 16.41
CA SER A 13 22.58 -15.09 16.81
C SER A 13 23.83 -14.20 16.69
N PRO A 14 25.06 -14.64 17.04
CA PRO A 14 26.24 -13.77 17.00
C PRO A 14 26.71 -13.51 15.55
N ARG A 15 26.50 -14.49 14.67
CA ARG A 15 26.84 -14.38 13.24
C ARG A 15 25.90 -13.42 12.53
N ARG A 16 24.60 -13.48 12.87
CA ARG A 16 23.58 -12.57 12.33
C ARG A 16 23.84 -11.13 12.74
N SER A 17 24.13 -10.87 14.01
CA SER A 17 24.44 -9.51 14.48
C SER A 17 25.72 -8.97 13.83
N ALA A 18 26.77 -9.79 13.67
CA ALA A 18 27.99 -9.38 12.99
C ALA A 18 27.79 -9.06 11.49
N TYR A 19 26.95 -9.83 10.79
CA TYR A 19 26.60 -9.56 9.40
C TYR A 19 25.80 -8.26 9.25
N LEU A 20 24.78 -8.06 10.09
CA LEU A 20 23.98 -6.82 10.09
C LEU A 20 24.84 -5.61 10.44
N GLU A 21 25.76 -5.75 11.38
CA GLU A 21 26.72 -4.70 11.71
C GLU A 21 27.62 -4.34 10.50
N ALA A 22 28.16 -5.34 9.79
CA ALA A 22 28.94 -5.10 8.58
C ALA A 22 28.11 -4.37 7.49
N LEU A 23 26.85 -4.76 7.32
CA LEU A 23 25.93 -4.12 6.37
C LEU A 23 25.64 -2.66 6.77
N THR A 24 25.38 -2.40 8.05
CA THR A 24 25.20 -1.05 8.59
C THR A 24 26.44 -0.18 8.37
N GLN A 25 27.65 -0.72 8.53
CA GLN A 25 28.89 0.01 8.22
C GLN A 25 29.03 0.33 6.73
N GLU A 26 28.60 -0.57 5.84
CA GLU A 26 28.60 -0.32 4.40
C GLU A 26 27.60 0.79 4.02
N ILE A 27 26.39 0.76 4.58
CA ILE A 27 25.39 1.81 4.43
C ILE A 27 25.97 3.15 4.89
N LYS A 28 26.55 3.19 6.09
CA LYS A 28 27.21 4.39 6.65
C LYS A 28 28.29 4.92 5.71
N LYS A 29 29.17 4.05 5.21
CA LYS A 29 30.24 4.43 4.27
C LYS A 29 29.70 5.02 2.97
N LYS A 30 28.65 4.44 2.38
CA LYS A 30 28.00 4.95 1.17
C LYS A 30 27.35 6.32 1.44
N LEU A 31 26.69 6.51 2.58
CA LEU A 31 26.09 7.78 2.98
C LEU A 31 27.14 8.87 3.22
N THR A 32 28.22 8.58 3.95
CA THR A 32 29.32 9.54 4.16
C THR A 32 29.94 9.97 2.83
N ARG A 33 30.14 9.03 1.89
CA ARG A 33 30.62 9.36 0.54
C ARG A 33 29.64 10.26 -0.20
N ALA A 34 28.35 10.01 -0.06
CA ALA A 34 27.30 10.82 -0.66
C ALA A 34 27.23 12.25 -0.08
N VAL A 35 27.59 12.46 1.19
CA VAL A 35 27.72 13.79 1.81
C VAL A 35 28.94 14.53 1.26
N VAL A 36 30.08 13.85 1.13
CA VAL A 36 31.34 14.47 0.68
C VAL A 36 31.34 14.79 -0.81
N SER A 37 30.62 14.01 -1.63
CA SER A 37 30.64 14.10 -3.10
C SER A 37 29.27 14.48 -3.69
N PRO A 38 28.87 15.77 -3.66
CA PRO A 38 27.54 16.23 -4.10
C PRO A 38 27.20 15.85 -5.55
N ALA A 39 28.20 15.78 -6.44
CA ALA A 39 28.01 15.43 -7.85
C ALA A 39 27.59 13.96 -8.06
N GLN A 40 27.95 13.05 -7.15
CA GLN A 40 27.65 11.62 -7.24
C GLN A 40 26.54 11.18 -6.27
N THR A 41 26.10 12.07 -5.37
CA THR A 41 25.11 11.80 -4.31
C THR A 41 23.86 11.11 -4.83
N ARG A 42 23.29 11.59 -5.93
CA ARG A 42 22.07 11.00 -6.51
C ARG A 42 22.27 9.54 -6.91
N ASN A 43 23.36 9.23 -7.60
CA ASN A 43 23.64 7.86 -8.07
C ASN A 43 23.94 6.95 -6.88
N LEU A 44 24.74 7.42 -5.92
CA LEU A 44 25.06 6.66 -4.70
C LEU A 44 23.81 6.35 -3.86
N LEU A 45 22.88 7.30 -3.72
CA LEU A 45 21.63 7.08 -3.01
C LEU A 45 20.67 6.16 -3.79
N GLN A 46 20.65 6.27 -5.11
CA GLN A 46 19.86 5.37 -5.94
C GLN A 46 20.35 3.91 -5.86
N ASP A 47 21.68 3.70 -5.91
CA ASP A 47 22.30 2.38 -5.75
C ASP A 47 22.02 1.83 -4.36
N LEU A 48 22.19 2.66 -3.32
CA LEU A 48 21.89 2.28 -1.94
C LEU A 48 20.41 1.90 -1.75
N PHE A 49 19.49 2.66 -2.36
CA PHE A 49 18.07 2.33 -2.34
C PHE A 49 17.80 0.99 -3.01
N ALA A 50 18.41 0.73 -4.17
CA ALA A 50 18.26 -0.54 -4.88
C ALA A 50 18.74 -1.71 -4.02
N ASP A 51 19.92 -1.59 -3.39
CA ASP A 51 20.50 -2.61 -2.51
C ASP A 51 19.60 -2.90 -1.30
N ILE A 52 19.11 -1.86 -0.62
CA ILE A 52 18.24 -1.99 0.57
C ILE A 52 16.87 -2.59 0.20
N ALA A 53 16.37 -2.25 -0.99
CA ALA A 53 15.11 -2.76 -1.48
C ALA A 53 15.21 -4.21 -1.97
N LEU A 54 16.38 -4.86 -2.02
CA LEU A 54 16.51 -6.24 -2.49
C LEU A 54 15.74 -7.23 -1.61
N GLU A 55 15.27 -8.30 -2.24
CA GLU A 55 14.66 -9.43 -1.54
C GLU A 55 15.73 -10.31 -0.92
N VAL A 56 15.45 -10.80 0.28
CA VAL A 56 16.35 -11.74 0.96
C VAL A 56 16.23 -13.10 0.31
N ASP A 57 17.37 -13.70 -0.07
CA ASP A 57 17.41 -15.02 -0.67
C ASP A 57 16.71 -16.09 0.20
N GLN A 58 16.05 -17.04 -0.45
CA GLN A 58 15.25 -18.07 0.21
C GLN A 58 16.06 -18.95 1.17
N ARG A 59 17.37 -19.06 0.97
CA ARG A 59 18.30 -19.74 1.89
C ARG A 59 18.54 -18.95 3.18
N ALA A 60 18.63 -17.62 3.09
CA ALA A 60 18.81 -16.74 4.23
C ALA A 60 17.50 -16.51 5.01
N LYS A 61 16.33 -16.67 4.36
CA LYS A 61 15.02 -16.62 5.05
C LYS A 61 14.91 -17.66 6.17
N ALA A 62 15.42 -18.87 5.95
CA ALA A 62 15.37 -19.96 6.95
C ALA A 62 16.25 -19.67 8.19
N ASP A 63 17.38 -18.99 8.01
CA ASP A 63 18.29 -18.64 9.11
C ASP A 63 17.90 -17.35 9.85
N VAL A 64 17.18 -16.43 9.17
CA VAL A 64 16.74 -15.13 9.71
C VAL A 64 15.36 -15.23 10.38
N ILE A 65 14.49 -16.12 9.92
CA ILE A 65 13.09 -16.26 10.37
C ILE A 65 12.91 -17.61 11.09
N LEU A 66 13.44 -17.73 12.30
CA LEU A 66 12.81 -18.61 13.27
C LEU A 66 11.65 -17.81 13.89
N SER A 67 10.40 -18.21 13.63
CA SER A 67 9.17 -17.76 14.31
C SER A 67 8.23 -16.72 13.65
N LYS A 68 8.13 -16.62 12.33
CA LYS A 68 6.94 -16.00 11.70
C LYS A 68 6.37 -16.94 10.65
N GLU A 69 5.39 -17.73 11.08
CA GLU A 69 4.57 -18.58 10.21
C GLU A 69 3.80 -17.69 9.22
N GLU A 70 3.83 -18.08 7.95
CA GLU A 70 2.91 -17.65 6.89
C GLU A 70 2.68 -16.13 6.74
N GLU A 71 3.74 -15.34 6.59
CA GLU A 71 3.59 -14.00 6.02
C GLU A 71 3.62 -14.09 4.48
N ASP A 72 2.43 -14.00 3.86
CA ASP A 72 2.27 -13.83 2.42
C ASP A 72 2.96 -12.52 1.97
N GLY A 73 4.23 -12.61 1.57
CA GLY A 73 5.00 -11.51 1.01
C GLY A 73 6.51 -11.79 0.90
N PRO A 74 7.22 -11.14 -0.05
CA PRO A 74 8.67 -11.23 -0.13
C PRO A 74 9.32 -10.44 1.02
N LEU A 75 10.11 -11.12 1.87
CA LEU A 75 10.92 -10.48 2.90
C LEU A 75 12.08 -9.71 2.25
N CYS A 76 12.15 -8.40 2.48
CA CYS A 76 13.20 -7.53 1.95
C CYS A 76 14.27 -7.20 3.01
N PHE A 77 15.47 -6.79 2.57
CA PHE A 77 16.57 -6.44 3.50
C PHE A 77 16.20 -5.29 4.44
N PHE A 78 15.42 -4.33 3.95
CA PHE A 78 14.97 -3.21 4.79
C PHE A 78 14.15 -3.63 6.00
N ASP A 79 13.34 -4.70 5.90
CA ASP A 79 12.53 -5.18 7.02
C ASP A 79 13.42 -5.67 8.17
N VAL A 80 14.49 -6.40 7.82
CA VAL A 80 15.47 -6.93 8.76
C VAL A 80 16.31 -5.81 9.39
N LEU A 81 16.70 -4.82 8.58
CA LEU A 81 17.46 -3.66 9.05
C LEU A 81 16.62 -2.76 9.96
N ALA A 82 15.33 -2.56 9.66
CA ALA A 82 14.44 -1.78 10.50
C ALA A 82 14.28 -2.43 11.89
N ASP A 83 14.14 -3.76 11.96
CA ASP A 83 14.12 -4.48 13.24
C ASP A 83 15.48 -4.38 13.97
N TYR A 84 16.59 -4.41 13.23
CA TYR A 84 17.92 -4.27 13.82
C TYR A 84 18.13 -2.87 14.43
N TYR A 85 17.73 -1.80 13.76
CA TYR A 85 17.89 -0.44 14.27
C TYR A 85 16.97 -0.13 15.46
N VAL A 86 15.83 -0.80 15.58
CA VAL A 86 15.02 -0.75 16.80
C VAL A 86 15.75 -1.39 17.98
N ASN A 87 16.47 -2.50 17.75
CA ASN A 87 17.18 -3.23 18.80
C ASN A 87 18.55 -2.63 19.15
N VAL A 88 19.25 -2.02 18.17
CA VAL A 88 20.59 -1.42 18.31
C VAL A 88 20.51 0.05 17.93
N SER A 89 19.88 0.83 18.79
CA SER A 89 19.47 2.20 18.51
C SER A 89 20.65 3.15 18.26
N GLU A 90 21.81 2.95 18.90
CA GLU A 90 23.00 3.79 18.71
C GLU A 90 23.49 3.81 17.26
N ARG A 91 23.49 2.65 16.60
CA ARG A 91 23.89 2.53 15.19
C ARG A 91 22.89 3.19 14.24
N GLY A 92 21.62 3.19 14.61
CA GLY A 92 20.57 3.92 13.89
C GLY A 92 20.78 5.43 13.90
N LYS A 93 21.25 6.02 15.01
CA LYS A 93 21.50 7.48 15.12
C LYS A 93 22.56 7.97 14.16
N ASP A 94 23.69 7.27 14.11
CA ASP A 94 24.78 7.62 13.20
C ASP A 94 24.31 7.73 11.74
N ILE A 95 23.39 6.85 11.34
CA ILE A 95 22.80 6.84 10.00
C ILE A 95 21.74 7.94 9.88
N LEU A 96 20.92 8.15 10.91
CA LEU A 96 19.93 9.22 10.94
C LEU A 96 20.57 10.59 10.75
N ASP A 97 21.65 10.89 11.47
CA ASP A 97 22.34 12.18 11.39
C ASP A 97 22.86 12.46 9.97
N LEU A 98 23.41 11.42 9.32
CA LEU A 98 23.82 11.50 7.92
C LEU A 98 22.62 11.69 6.98
N MET A 99 21.47 11.08 7.28
CA MET A 99 20.26 11.24 6.48
C MET A 99 19.62 12.62 6.62
N VAL A 100 19.68 13.22 7.80
CA VAL A 100 19.24 14.61 8.03
C VAL A 100 20.07 15.59 7.17
N GLN A 101 21.38 15.35 7.02
CA GLN A 101 22.24 16.17 6.15
C GLN A 101 21.89 16.01 4.66
N LEU A 102 21.43 14.82 4.24
CA LEU A 102 21.08 14.51 2.85
C LEU A 102 19.59 14.70 2.52
N TRP A 103 18.81 15.28 3.43
CA TRP A 103 17.34 15.30 3.33
C TRP A 103 16.79 15.97 2.07
N SER A 104 17.50 16.97 1.54
CA SER A 104 17.13 17.68 0.32
C SER A 104 17.34 16.88 -0.97
N GLN A 105 18.02 15.73 -0.89
CA GLN A 105 18.41 14.93 -2.04
C GLN A 105 17.32 13.93 -2.42
N SER A 106 17.24 13.61 -3.71
CA SER A 106 16.38 12.51 -4.20
C SER A 106 16.77 11.18 -3.55
N PHE A 107 15.79 10.30 -3.32
CA PHE A 107 15.94 8.99 -2.63
C PHE A 107 16.17 9.04 -1.12
N ALA A 108 16.60 10.15 -0.52
CA ALA A 108 16.85 10.25 0.93
C ALA A 108 15.59 9.90 1.74
N SER A 109 14.44 10.48 1.40
CA SER A 109 13.16 10.18 2.05
C SER A 109 12.71 8.72 1.87
N HIS A 110 13.07 8.09 0.75
CA HIS A 110 12.68 6.71 0.45
C HIS A 110 13.48 5.76 1.35
N ILE A 111 14.80 5.94 1.39
CA ILE A 111 15.70 5.17 2.26
C ILE A 111 15.32 5.37 3.72
N PHE A 112 15.04 6.61 4.12
CA PHE A 112 14.55 6.93 5.46
C PHE A 112 13.28 6.15 5.80
N SER A 113 12.27 6.16 4.91
CA SER A 113 11.04 5.40 5.16
C SER A 113 11.27 3.89 5.27
N LEU A 114 12.19 3.33 4.50
CA LEU A 114 12.47 1.89 4.53
C LEU A 114 13.23 1.47 5.79
N LEU A 115 14.26 2.24 6.19
CA LEU A 115 15.11 1.86 7.32
C LEU A 115 14.51 2.21 8.68
N PHE A 116 13.72 3.29 8.76
CA PHE A 116 13.31 3.85 10.04
C PHE A 116 11.80 3.83 10.30
N HIS A 117 11.01 3.16 9.46
CA HIS A 117 9.55 3.08 9.66
C HIS A 117 9.16 2.54 11.04
N LYS A 118 9.76 1.44 11.48
CA LYS A 118 9.50 0.89 12.83
C LYS A 118 10.05 1.80 13.91
N TRP A 119 11.23 2.36 13.70
CA TRP A 119 11.91 3.14 14.73
C TRP A 119 11.20 4.46 15.05
N VAL A 120 10.76 5.23 14.05
CA VAL A 120 10.05 6.51 14.25
C VAL A 120 8.69 6.29 14.93
N LEU A 121 8.02 5.19 14.60
CA LEU A 121 6.67 4.89 15.08
C LEU A 121 6.66 4.09 16.39
N LEU A 122 7.75 3.40 16.73
CA LEU A 122 7.95 2.77 18.03
C LEU A 122 8.59 3.72 19.05
N ALA A 123 9.48 4.64 18.66
CA ALA A 123 10.04 5.64 19.57
C ALA A 123 8.97 6.58 20.15
N SER A 124 7.84 6.71 19.46
CA SER A 124 6.68 7.47 19.91
C SER A 124 5.69 6.62 20.72
N SER A 125 5.84 5.29 20.80
CA SER A 125 4.93 4.41 21.54
C SER A 125 5.63 3.71 22.70
N LEU A 126 4.94 3.58 23.83
CA LEU A 126 5.32 2.75 25.00
C LEU A 126 5.32 1.23 24.68
N TYR A 127 5.65 0.84 23.45
CA TYR A 127 5.68 -0.54 22.96
C TYR A 127 6.82 -1.39 23.52
N CYS A 128 7.65 -0.86 24.42
CA CYS A 128 8.58 -1.67 25.22
C CYS A 128 7.88 -2.74 26.08
N PHE A 129 6.57 -2.64 26.32
CA PHE A 129 5.91 -3.53 27.30
C PHE A 129 5.36 -4.85 26.76
N PHE A 130 5.06 -4.97 25.46
CA PHE A 130 4.30 -6.13 24.95
C PHE A 130 5.08 -7.11 24.07
N PHE A 131 6.19 -6.70 23.43
CA PHE A 131 6.94 -7.60 22.54
C PHE A 131 8.09 -8.38 23.18
N TYR A 132 8.43 -8.09 24.45
CA TYR A 132 9.43 -8.86 25.21
C TYR A 132 8.77 -9.55 26.39
N SER A 133 8.26 -10.77 26.16
CA SER A 133 8.07 -11.76 27.22
C SER A 133 9.44 -12.28 27.67
N LEU A 134 10.24 -11.42 28.31
CA LEU A 134 11.51 -11.78 28.95
C LEU A 134 11.60 -10.99 30.27
N PRO A 135 12.09 -11.59 31.39
CA PRO A 135 11.91 -11.00 32.71
C PRO A 135 12.59 -9.64 32.84
N LYS A 136 11.85 -8.69 33.41
CA LYS A 136 12.20 -7.28 33.74
C LYS A 136 13.51 -7.06 34.52
N ALA A 137 14.29 -8.09 34.84
CA ALA A 137 15.45 -7.99 35.70
C ALA A 137 16.77 -7.61 35.00
N LEU A 138 16.81 -7.55 33.65
CA LEU A 138 18.03 -7.22 32.88
C LEU A 138 17.97 -5.89 32.11
N MET A 139 16.85 -5.17 32.18
CA MET A 139 16.62 -3.91 31.45
C MET A 139 16.65 -2.71 32.40
N CYS A 140 17.72 -2.59 33.16
CA CYS A 140 18.07 -1.35 33.86
C CYS A 140 19.39 -0.88 33.22
N ASN A 141 19.29 0.06 32.27
CA ASN A 141 20.33 1.01 31.80
C ASN A 141 20.23 1.41 30.30
N SER A 142 19.36 0.79 29.48
CA SER A 142 19.25 1.16 28.05
C SER A 142 18.08 2.11 27.73
N SER A 143 17.19 2.38 28.68
CA SER A 143 15.99 3.22 28.49
C SER A 143 16.27 4.73 28.51
N GLN A 144 17.50 5.16 28.84
CA GLN A 144 17.82 6.58 29.06
C GLN A 144 18.49 7.28 27.88
N LEU A 145 18.84 6.58 26.79
CA LEU A 145 19.63 7.21 25.73
C LEU A 145 18.81 7.88 24.60
N PHE A 146 17.47 7.86 24.66
CA PHE A 146 16.61 8.25 23.53
C PHE A 146 15.42 9.18 23.84
N GLU A 147 15.42 9.83 24.99
CA GLU A 147 14.61 11.03 25.24
C GLU A 147 15.19 12.29 24.58
N VAL A 148 16.41 12.22 24.02
CA VAL A 148 17.06 13.37 23.42
C VAL A 148 16.44 13.65 22.04
N GLU A 149 15.51 14.63 22.04
CA GLU A 149 14.90 15.36 20.90
C GLU A 149 13.55 14.91 20.31
N VAL A 150 12.84 13.92 20.86
CA VAL A 150 11.43 13.65 20.49
C VAL A 150 10.45 14.64 21.15
N GLU A 151 10.90 15.43 22.13
CA GLU A 151 10.10 16.49 22.76
C GLU A 151 9.82 17.67 21.83
N ASN A 152 10.64 17.89 20.78
CA ASN A 152 10.40 18.95 19.83
C ASN A 152 9.38 18.50 18.77
N GLN A 153 8.13 18.92 18.92
CA GLN A 153 7.02 18.62 18.01
C GLN A 153 7.37 18.92 16.54
N GLU A 154 8.25 19.89 16.26
CA GLU A 154 8.69 20.22 14.90
C GLU A 154 9.57 19.13 14.28
N ILE A 155 10.47 18.52 15.05
CA ILE A 155 11.38 17.47 14.56
C ILE A 155 10.56 16.20 14.28
N LEU A 156 9.66 15.84 15.19
CA LEU A 156 8.74 14.72 15.01
C LEU A 156 7.84 14.92 13.78
N LEU A 157 7.36 16.14 13.55
CA LEU A 157 6.59 16.47 12.34
C LEU A 157 7.43 16.34 11.06
N ARG A 158 8.69 16.77 11.08
CA ARG A 158 9.60 16.59 9.93
C ARG A 158 9.85 15.12 9.61
N TYR A 159 10.15 14.30 10.62
CA TYR A 159 10.37 12.87 10.43
C TYR A 159 9.12 12.14 9.96
N SER A 160 7.97 12.40 10.58
CA SER A 160 6.71 11.78 10.18
C SER A 160 6.26 12.19 8.77
N SER A 161 6.41 13.46 8.40
CA SER A 161 6.10 13.91 7.04
C SER A 161 7.01 13.26 5.99
N ALA A 162 8.31 13.11 6.26
CA ALA A 162 9.19 12.44 5.33
C ALA A 162 9.05 10.92 5.29
N LEU A 163 8.63 10.29 6.39
CA LEU A 163 8.19 8.91 6.39
C LEU A 163 7.04 8.74 5.38
N VAL A 164 6.00 9.58 5.48
CA VAL A 164 4.83 9.52 4.61
C VAL A 164 5.20 9.84 3.15
N GLN A 165 6.04 10.85 2.92
CA GLN A 165 6.51 11.21 1.58
C GLN A 165 7.38 10.10 0.97
N GLY A 166 8.28 9.50 1.76
CA GLY A 166 9.11 8.37 1.37
C GLY A 166 8.26 7.16 0.99
N ALA A 167 7.34 6.77 1.87
CA ALA A 167 6.41 5.67 1.64
C ALA A 167 5.54 5.92 0.41
N THR A 168 5.05 7.15 0.20
CA THR A 168 4.28 7.53 -1.01
C THR A 168 5.07 7.21 -2.28
N ASN A 169 6.33 7.64 -2.35
CA ASN A 169 7.14 7.44 -3.53
C ASN A 169 7.50 5.96 -3.74
N VAL A 170 7.81 5.25 -2.65
CA VAL A 170 8.13 3.82 -2.66
C VAL A 170 6.93 3.00 -3.16
N PHE A 171 5.71 3.30 -2.71
CA PHE A 171 4.51 2.63 -3.19
C PHE A 171 4.18 2.97 -4.65
N TRP A 172 4.53 4.18 -5.11
CA TRP A 172 4.45 4.51 -6.54
C TRP A 172 5.41 3.67 -7.40
N ILE A 173 6.59 3.32 -6.89
CA ILE A 173 7.52 2.41 -7.58
C ILE A 173 6.87 1.02 -7.73
N ASP A 174 6.23 0.52 -6.68
CA ASP A 174 5.49 -0.75 -6.72
C ASP A 174 4.34 -0.71 -7.74
N ILE A 175 3.57 0.38 -7.81
CA ILE A 175 2.53 0.58 -8.84
C ILE A 175 3.14 0.57 -10.25
N GLN A 176 4.23 1.29 -10.47
CA GLN A 176 4.85 1.42 -11.79
C GLN A 176 5.46 0.11 -12.28
N THR A 177 6.06 -0.66 -11.36
CA THR A 177 6.65 -1.97 -11.65
C THR A 177 5.62 -3.11 -11.60
N ASN A 178 4.40 -2.83 -11.13
CA ASN A 178 3.36 -3.83 -10.85
C ASN A 178 3.88 -4.96 -9.95
N THR A 179 4.70 -4.61 -8.95
CA THR A 179 5.21 -5.52 -7.93
C THR A 179 4.74 -5.06 -6.55
N ARG A 180 4.82 -5.94 -5.55
CA ARG A 180 4.35 -5.67 -4.17
C ARG A 180 5.49 -5.86 -3.19
N ARG A 181 6.65 -5.27 -3.50
CA ARG A 181 7.89 -5.49 -2.74
C ARG A 181 7.84 -4.79 -1.38
N PHE A 182 7.11 -3.68 -1.30
CA PHE A 182 6.98 -2.88 -0.08
C PHE A 182 5.66 -3.15 0.67
N GLN A 183 5.06 -4.32 0.44
CA GLN A 183 3.83 -4.74 1.11
C GLN A 183 3.98 -4.82 2.63
N THR A 184 5.14 -5.24 3.13
CA THR A 184 5.46 -5.31 4.57
C THR A 184 5.39 -3.92 5.22
N LEU A 185 5.99 -2.91 4.58
CA LEU A 185 5.88 -1.51 5.01
C LEU A 185 4.42 -1.03 5.01
N PHE A 186 3.67 -1.28 3.94
CA PHE A 186 2.25 -0.91 3.88
C PHE A 186 1.43 -1.57 4.98
N ARG A 187 1.66 -2.87 5.21
CA ARG A 187 0.98 -3.66 6.25
C ARG A 187 1.26 -3.10 7.63
N TYR A 188 2.52 -2.79 7.93
CA TYR A 188 2.91 -2.17 9.20
C TYR A 188 2.19 -0.83 9.43
N LEU A 189 2.21 0.06 8.42
CA LEU A 189 1.53 1.35 8.51
C LEU A 189 0.01 1.20 8.68
N LEU A 190 -0.63 0.28 7.95
CA LEU A 190 -2.07 0.06 8.08
C LEU A 190 -2.42 -0.56 9.43
N GLU A 191 -1.84 -1.73 9.73
CA GLU A 191 -2.30 -2.60 10.82
C GLU A 191 -1.79 -2.19 12.19
N GLU A 192 -0.51 -1.82 12.28
CA GLU A 192 0.10 -1.48 13.57
C GLU A 192 -0.05 0.00 13.89
N VAL A 193 -0.10 0.88 12.88
CA VAL A 193 -0.17 2.33 13.11
C VAL A 193 -1.59 2.87 13.01
N THR A 194 -2.29 2.64 11.89
CA THR A 194 -3.61 3.29 11.68
C THR A 194 -4.75 2.57 12.39
N LEU A 195 -4.76 1.23 12.40
CA LEU A 195 -5.84 0.47 13.04
C LEU A 195 -5.75 0.49 14.58
N GLN A 196 -4.59 0.85 15.14
CA GLN A 196 -4.40 0.95 16.58
C GLN A 196 -4.49 2.41 17.07
N PRO A 197 -5.46 2.75 17.94
CA PRO A 197 -5.66 4.12 18.40
C PRO A 197 -4.51 4.66 19.28
N ILE A 198 -3.67 3.78 19.84
CA ILE A 198 -2.54 4.14 20.70
C ILE A 198 -1.38 4.70 19.87
N GLY A 199 -1.07 4.08 18.72
CA GLY A 199 -0.02 4.56 17.81
C GLY A 199 -0.35 5.92 17.20
N LEU A 200 -1.65 6.21 17.01
CA LEU A 200 -2.11 7.47 16.44
C LEU A 200 -1.88 8.67 17.35
N LYS A 201 -2.11 8.53 18.67
CA LYS A 201 -2.07 9.64 19.65
C LYS A 201 -0.72 10.35 19.70
N ASN A 202 0.35 9.67 19.33
CA ASN A 202 1.72 10.17 19.48
C ASN A 202 2.25 10.81 18.18
N ILE A 203 1.49 10.75 17.09
CA ILE A 203 1.83 11.38 15.81
C ILE A 203 1.15 12.76 15.73
N PRO A 204 1.81 13.82 15.25
CA PRO A 204 1.17 15.11 15.02
C PRO A 204 -0.05 14.98 14.09
N ILE A 205 -1.13 15.71 14.37
CA ILE A 205 -2.41 15.63 13.63
C ILE A 205 -2.21 15.81 12.12
N GLN A 206 -1.29 16.70 11.71
CA GLN A 206 -0.96 16.91 10.30
C GLN A 206 -0.38 15.64 9.64
N ALA A 207 0.55 14.96 10.30
CA ALA A 207 1.16 13.76 9.78
C ALA A 207 0.21 12.55 9.84
N GLN A 208 -0.68 12.48 10.84
CA GLN A 208 -1.77 11.51 10.85
C GLN A 208 -2.63 11.66 9.60
N ARG A 209 -3.02 12.90 9.26
CA ARG A 209 -3.81 13.16 8.05
C ARG A 209 -3.09 12.67 6.79
N GLU A 210 -1.82 13.02 6.63
CA GLU A 210 -1.04 12.60 5.47
C GLU A 210 -0.93 11.07 5.40
N LEU A 211 -0.78 10.39 6.53
CA LEU A 211 -0.77 8.93 6.63
C LEU A 211 -2.12 8.32 6.21
N TYR A 212 -3.25 8.84 6.69
CA TYR A 212 -4.57 8.35 6.28
C TYR A 212 -4.85 8.56 4.79
N LEU A 213 -4.43 9.70 4.23
CA LEU A 213 -4.52 9.95 2.78
C LEU A 213 -3.60 9.01 2.00
N LEU A 214 -2.39 8.75 2.49
CA LEU A 214 -1.47 7.75 1.92
C LEU A 214 -2.15 6.37 1.88
N ILE A 215 -2.64 5.87 3.01
CA ILE A 215 -3.28 4.54 3.07
C ILE A 215 -4.50 4.48 2.15
N SER A 216 -5.33 5.52 2.13
CA SER A 216 -6.51 5.62 1.26
C SER A 216 -6.19 5.42 -0.22
N ARG A 217 -5.01 5.88 -0.68
CA ARG A 217 -4.57 5.77 -2.08
C ARG A 217 -4.17 4.36 -2.47
N PHE A 218 -3.55 3.61 -1.55
CA PHE A 218 -2.89 2.33 -1.86
C PHE A 218 -3.60 1.11 -1.28
N ILE A 219 -4.67 1.29 -0.49
CA ILE A 219 -5.41 0.18 0.14
C ILE A 219 -5.96 -0.84 -0.88
N PHE A 220 -6.39 -0.38 -2.05
CA PHE A 220 -6.83 -1.28 -3.13
C PHE A 220 -5.66 -1.99 -3.80
N PHE A 221 -4.52 -1.33 -4.01
CA PHE A 221 -3.36 -1.95 -4.65
C PHE A 221 -2.82 -3.16 -3.89
N TYR A 222 -2.75 -3.06 -2.55
CA TYR A 222 -2.23 -4.10 -1.67
C TYR A 222 -3.27 -5.14 -1.22
N ASN A 223 -4.47 -5.16 -1.81
CA ASN A 223 -5.56 -6.08 -1.47
C ASN A 223 -6.03 -6.01 0.00
N SER A 224 -5.86 -4.90 0.72
CA SER A 224 -6.27 -4.80 2.13
C SER A 224 -7.70 -4.28 2.30
N VAL A 225 -8.58 -4.63 1.36
CA VAL A 225 -9.95 -4.10 1.27
C VAL A 225 -10.83 -4.60 2.41
N ASP A 226 -10.56 -5.79 2.95
CA ASP A 226 -11.28 -6.35 4.11
C ASP A 226 -11.12 -5.50 5.38
N LYS A 227 -10.07 -4.68 5.46
CA LYS A 227 -9.78 -3.80 6.60
C LYS A 227 -10.36 -2.40 6.41
N LEU A 228 -11.04 -2.14 5.29
CA LEU A 228 -11.55 -0.81 4.94
C LEU A 228 -12.56 -0.27 5.95
N ASP A 229 -13.50 -1.10 6.41
CA ASP A 229 -14.50 -0.68 7.39
C ASP A 229 -13.86 -0.29 8.72
N SER A 230 -12.86 -1.05 9.18
CA SER A 230 -12.12 -0.74 10.41
C SER A 230 -11.30 0.54 10.25
N PHE A 231 -10.67 0.72 9.09
CA PHE A 231 -9.93 1.92 8.73
C PHE A 231 -10.83 3.18 8.73
N LEU A 232 -12.02 3.10 8.15
CA LEU A 232 -12.97 4.21 8.09
C LEU A 232 -13.54 4.58 9.46
N ARG A 233 -13.72 3.61 10.37
CA ARG A 233 -14.17 3.86 11.74
C ARG A 233 -13.13 4.58 12.60
N ASN A 234 -11.85 4.31 12.37
CA ASN A 234 -10.73 4.92 13.11
C ASN A 234 -10.26 6.24 12.50
N PHE A 235 -10.89 6.70 11.43
CA PHE A 235 -10.48 7.88 10.69
C PHE A 235 -10.54 9.13 11.58
N PRO A 236 -9.46 9.91 11.68
CA PRO A 236 -9.41 11.06 12.58
C PRO A 236 -10.38 12.16 12.14
N GLU A 237 -11.03 12.80 13.11
CA GLU A 237 -11.90 13.95 12.84
C GLU A 237 -11.05 15.16 12.45
N PHE A 238 -11.26 15.67 11.24
CA PHE A 238 -10.52 16.81 10.73
C PHE A 238 -11.30 18.11 10.89
N PRO A 239 -10.63 19.25 11.14
CA PRO A 239 -11.28 20.56 11.20
C PRO A 239 -11.99 20.93 9.89
N ASN A 240 -11.51 20.39 8.75
CA ASN A 240 -12.10 20.61 7.43
C ASN A 240 -13.16 19.56 7.04
N ALA A 241 -13.52 18.64 7.93
CA ALA A 241 -14.51 17.60 7.65
C ALA A 241 -15.86 18.19 7.24
N PHE A 242 -16.24 19.35 7.81
CA PHE A 242 -17.45 20.07 7.40
C PHE A 242 -17.45 20.46 5.92
N LEU A 243 -16.30 20.84 5.35
CA LEU A 243 -16.20 21.30 3.97
C LEU A 243 -16.14 20.16 2.96
N VAL A 244 -15.45 19.06 3.30
CA VAL A 244 -15.15 17.97 2.37
C VAL A 244 -16.15 16.82 2.51
N GLY A 245 -16.55 16.49 3.73
CA GLY A 245 -17.43 15.36 4.05
C GLY A 245 -16.82 14.42 5.08
N GLY A 246 -17.39 13.21 5.17
CA GLY A 246 -16.95 12.17 6.11
C GLY A 246 -15.71 11.42 5.64
N ALA A 247 -15.26 10.43 6.41
CA ALA A 247 -14.13 9.56 6.08
C ALA A 247 -14.25 8.91 4.69
N GLY A 248 -15.47 8.47 4.34
CA GLY A 248 -15.77 7.90 3.02
C GLY A 248 -15.56 8.89 1.87
N ASP A 249 -15.89 10.17 2.06
CA ASP A 249 -15.67 11.20 1.04
C ASP A 249 -14.17 11.42 0.79
N PHE A 250 -13.35 11.49 1.85
CA PHE A 250 -11.90 11.62 1.72
C PHE A 250 -11.29 10.44 0.97
N LEU A 251 -11.66 9.21 1.34
CA LEU A 251 -11.23 7.99 0.66
C LEU A 251 -11.55 8.07 -0.83
N VAL A 252 -12.81 8.37 -1.19
CA VAL A 252 -13.26 8.38 -2.57
C VAL A 252 -12.61 9.50 -3.39
N ILE A 253 -12.36 10.67 -2.79
CA ILE A 253 -11.62 11.75 -3.44
C ILE A 253 -10.21 11.30 -3.78
N GLU A 254 -9.48 10.72 -2.81
CA GLU A 254 -8.12 10.25 -3.04
C GLU A 254 -8.06 9.11 -4.06
N LEU A 255 -9.01 8.16 -4.00
CA LEU A 255 -9.11 7.10 -5.01
C LEU A 255 -9.41 7.66 -6.41
N THR A 256 -10.30 8.65 -6.52
CA THR A 256 -10.62 9.30 -7.80
C THR A 256 -9.38 9.98 -8.39
N ASP A 257 -8.64 10.72 -7.56
CA ASP A 257 -7.44 11.42 -7.98
C ASP A 257 -6.29 10.43 -8.32
N GLN A 258 -6.24 9.27 -7.66
CA GLN A 258 -5.33 8.17 -8.01
C GLN A 258 -5.64 7.58 -9.38
N LEU A 259 -6.91 7.23 -9.64
CA LEU A 259 -7.33 6.64 -10.92
C LEU A 259 -6.92 7.50 -12.11
N GLN A 260 -6.99 8.83 -11.99
CA GLN A 260 -6.59 9.76 -13.04
C GLN A 260 -5.07 9.80 -13.30
N LYS A 261 -4.26 9.44 -12.29
CA LYS A 261 -2.80 9.41 -12.38
C LYS A 261 -2.25 8.06 -12.83
N LEU A 262 -3.03 6.98 -12.68
CA LEU A 262 -2.62 5.63 -13.05
C LEU A 262 -2.46 5.48 -14.56
N LYS A 263 -1.25 5.10 -14.99
CA LYS A 263 -0.91 4.79 -16.39
C LYS A 263 -0.73 3.29 -16.64
N VAL A 264 -0.63 2.49 -15.58
CA VAL A 264 -0.37 1.05 -15.66
C VAL A 264 -1.69 0.30 -15.76
N GLU A 265 -1.95 -0.31 -16.92
CA GLU A 265 -3.21 -1.00 -17.23
C GLU A 265 -3.61 -2.10 -16.23
N PRO A 266 -2.76 -3.09 -15.87
CA PRO A 266 -3.15 -4.15 -14.94
C PRO A 266 -3.52 -3.61 -13.57
N VAL A 267 -2.82 -2.58 -13.09
CA VAL A 267 -3.13 -1.91 -11.82
C VAL A 267 -4.46 -1.17 -11.92
N LEU A 268 -4.71 -0.43 -13.00
CA LEU A 268 -5.98 0.25 -13.21
C LEU A 268 -7.17 -0.72 -13.24
N LEU A 269 -7.04 -1.85 -13.94
CA LEU A 269 -8.04 -2.92 -13.95
C LEU A 269 -8.31 -3.46 -12.55
N HIS A 270 -7.25 -3.67 -11.78
CA HIS A 270 -7.36 -4.14 -10.40
C HIS A 270 -8.13 -3.15 -9.53
N TYR A 271 -7.80 -1.85 -9.56
CA TYR A 271 -8.54 -0.82 -8.85
C TYR A 271 -10.02 -0.81 -9.24
N LEU A 272 -10.33 -0.77 -10.54
CA LEU A 272 -11.71 -0.78 -11.03
C LEU A 272 -12.50 -2.02 -10.56
N SER A 273 -11.83 -3.18 -10.46
CA SER A 273 -12.47 -4.41 -9.95
C SER A 273 -12.83 -4.31 -8.46
N GLN A 274 -11.97 -3.69 -7.64
CA GLN A 274 -12.13 -3.56 -6.20
C GLN A 274 -13.09 -2.43 -5.79
N MET A 275 -13.33 -1.46 -6.68
CA MET A 275 -14.23 -0.33 -6.41
C MET A 275 -15.66 -0.76 -6.06
N LYS A 276 -16.08 -1.98 -6.41
CA LYS A 276 -17.40 -2.53 -6.05
C LYS A 276 -17.63 -2.55 -4.54
N VAL A 277 -16.58 -2.61 -3.72
CA VAL A 277 -16.69 -2.56 -2.26
C VAL A 277 -17.24 -1.22 -1.76
N LEU A 278 -17.12 -0.15 -2.54
CA LEU A 278 -17.67 1.16 -2.18
C LEU A 278 -19.21 1.24 -2.37
N GLN A 279 -19.85 0.16 -2.79
CA GLN A 279 -21.30 0.11 -2.99
C GLN A 279 -22.05 0.29 -1.67
N GLY A 280 -22.99 1.23 -1.64
CA GLY A 280 -23.80 1.49 -0.45
C GLY A 280 -23.15 2.45 0.55
N MET A 281 -21.96 2.98 0.27
CA MET A 281 -21.37 4.05 1.09
C MET A 281 -22.17 5.35 0.92
N GLU A 282 -22.49 5.99 2.04
CA GLU A 282 -23.11 7.31 2.07
C GLU A 282 -22.06 8.36 1.72
N LEU A 283 -22.11 8.87 0.49
CA LEU A 283 -21.19 9.87 -0.03
C LEU A 283 -21.94 11.17 -0.32
N ARG A 284 -21.24 12.30 -0.20
CA ARG A 284 -21.78 13.58 -0.63
C ARG A 284 -22.02 13.58 -2.14
N MET A 285 -23.05 14.29 -2.57
CA MET A 285 -23.41 14.42 -3.99
C MET A 285 -22.24 14.90 -4.86
N THR A 286 -21.41 15.83 -4.36
CA THR A 286 -20.24 16.35 -5.08
C THR A 286 -19.18 15.27 -5.31
N THR A 287 -18.85 14.50 -4.27
CA THR A 287 -17.88 13.40 -4.31
C THR A 287 -18.35 12.28 -5.23
N SER A 288 -19.61 11.87 -5.06
CA SER A 288 -20.30 10.89 -5.88
C SER A 288 -20.33 11.28 -7.37
N THR A 289 -20.61 12.55 -7.67
CA THR A 289 -20.61 13.08 -9.04
C THR A 289 -19.21 13.08 -9.65
N ARG A 290 -18.17 13.46 -8.89
CA ARG A 290 -16.77 13.42 -9.35
C ARG A 290 -16.33 11.99 -9.68
N LEU A 291 -16.62 11.04 -8.79
CA LEU A 291 -16.31 9.63 -9.01
C LEU A 291 -17.01 9.09 -10.27
N LYS A 292 -18.30 9.39 -10.41
CA LYS A 292 -19.10 9.01 -11.57
C LYS A 292 -18.50 9.58 -12.87
N ALA A 293 -18.17 10.87 -12.91
CA ALA A 293 -17.54 11.51 -14.06
C ALA A 293 -16.19 10.87 -14.42
N CYS A 294 -15.37 10.54 -13.41
CA CYS A 294 -14.11 9.86 -13.61
C CYS A 294 -14.29 8.43 -14.18
N LEU A 295 -15.26 7.66 -13.69
CA LEU A 295 -15.54 6.34 -14.26
C LEU A 295 -16.04 6.43 -15.70
N TYR A 296 -16.87 7.42 -16.01
CA TYR A 296 -17.33 7.64 -17.37
C TYR A 296 -16.21 7.96 -18.35
N SER A 297 -15.18 8.70 -17.96
CA SER A 297 -14.06 8.99 -18.87
C SER A 297 -13.34 7.71 -19.31
N PHE A 298 -13.32 6.67 -18.47
CA PHE A 298 -12.80 5.35 -18.82
C PHE A 298 -13.75 4.51 -19.67
N THR A 299 -15.01 4.90 -19.85
CA THR A 299 -16.00 4.14 -20.66
C THR A 299 -16.03 4.56 -22.13
N SER A 300 -15.60 5.78 -22.45
CA SER A 300 -15.69 6.34 -23.80
C SER A 300 -14.47 5.98 -24.66
N PRO A 301 -14.66 5.63 -25.94
CA PRO A 301 -13.59 5.53 -26.91
C PRO A 301 -13.25 6.94 -27.44
N GLY A 302 -12.57 7.76 -26.65
CA GLY A 302 -12.16 9.12 -27.03
C GLY A 302 -10.91 9.58 -26.27
N GLY A 303 -10.12 10.49 -26.87
CA GLY A 303 -8.75 10.85 -26.42
C GLY A 303 -8.65 11.58 -25.07
N PRO A 304 -7.42 11.77 -24.51
CA PRO A 304 -6.10 11.73 -25.15
C PRO A 304 -5.31 10.40 -25.02
N MET A 305 -5.80 9.44 -24.23
CA MET A 305 -5.23 8.08 -24.15
C MET A 305 -6.41 7.11 -24.23
N TYR A 306 -6.49 6.30 -25.29
CA TYR A 306 -7.61 5.37 -25.44
C TYR A 306 -7.54 4.29 -24.36
N PRO A 307 -8.49 4.21 -23.40
CA PRO A 307 -8.53 3.10 -22.47
C PRO A 307 -8.74 1.81 -23.27
N THR A 308 -8.05 0.74 -22.92
CA THR A 308 -8.20 -0.55 -23.61
C THR A 308 -9.61 -1.10 -23.44
N ARG A 309 -9.99 -2.07 -24.28
CA ARG A 309 -11.31 -2.70 -24.17
C ARG A 309 -11.56 -3.32 -22.79
N ALA A 310 -10.52 -3.88 -22.18
CA ALA A 310 -10.59 -4.43 -20.83
C ALA A 310 -10.91 -3.34 -19.80
N VAL A 311 -10.19 -2.21 -19.84
CA VAL A 311 -10.41 -1.08 -18.93
C VAL A 311 -11.82 -0.52 -19.10
N ARG A 312 -12.32 -0.38 -20.33
CA ARG A 312 -13.69 0.10 -20.57
C ARG A 312 -14.74 -0.82 -19.98
N HIS A 313 -14.59 -2.13 -20.13
CA HIS A 313 -15.53 -3.10 -19.56
C HIS A 313 -15.48 -3.10 -18.03
N ALA A 314 -14.28 -3.09 -17.43
CA ALA A 314 -14.12 -2.98 -15.99
C ALA A 314 -14.73 -1.68 -15.44
N ALA A 315 -14.57 -0.56 -16.16
CA ALA A 315 -15.17 0.72 -15.80
C ALA A 315 -16.70 0.68 -15.88
N TRP A 316 -17.27 0.07 -16.92
CA TRP A 316 -18.72 -0.16 -17.02
C TRP A 316 -19.25 -1.02 -15.88
N ASP A 317 -18.54 -2.11 -15.54
CA ASP A 317 -18.92 -3.01 -14.46
C ASP A 317 -18.89 -2.30 -13.10
N ALA A 318 -17.85 -1.50 -12.83
CA ALA A 318 -17.74 -0.68 -11.62
C ALA A 318 -18.85 0.38 -11.56
N LEU A 319 -19.08 1.09 -12.66
CA LEU A 319 -20.08 2.15 -12.79
C LEU A 319 -21.52 1.63 -12.63
N ASP A 320 -21.80 0.43 -13.12
CA ASP A 320 -23.10 -0.24 -12.96
C ASP A 320 -23.31 -0.77 -11.55
N SER A 321 -22.25 -1.21 -10.88
CA SER A 321 -22.30 -1.70 -9.49
C SER A 321 -22.51 -0.55 -8.51
N LEU A 322 -21.78 0.56 -8.68
CA LEU A 322 -21.84 1.72 -7.78
C LEU A 322 -23.07 2.60 -8.00
N PHE A 323 -23.51 2.75 -9.25
CA PHE A 323 -24.62 3.61 -9.62
C PHE A 323 -25.65 2.81 -10.40
N PRO A 324 -26.48 1.98 -9.73
CA PRO A 324 -27.49 1.16 -10.40
C PRO A 324 -28.58 2.03 -11.06
N VAL A 325 -28.88 3.18 -10.46
CA VAL A 325 -29.85 4.15 -10.97
C VAL A 325 -29.30 4.80 -12.24
N GLY A 326 -29.93 4.50 -13.38
CA GLY A 326 -29.50 4.98 -14.70
C GLY A 326 -28.67 3.99 -15.51
N ARG A 327 -28.53 2.72 -15.08
CA ARG A 327 -27.88 1.66 -15.89
C ARG A 327 -28.44 1.56 -17.30
N TYR A 328 -29.75 1.40 -17.41
CA TYR A 328 -30.44 1.24 -18.70
C TYR A 328 -30.23 2.43 -19.66
N PRO A 329 -30.53 3.69 -19.28
CA PRO A 329 -30.32 4.82 -20.19
C PRO A 329 -28.86 5.03 -20.58
N ARG A 330 -27.88 4.71 -19.71
CA ARG A 330 -26.46 4.81 -20.06
C ARG A 330 -26.05 3.86 -21.18
N HIS A 331 -26.46 2.60 -21.09
CA HIS A 331 -26.19 1.60 -22.13
C HIS A 331 -26.90 1.94 -23.43
N LEU A 332 -28.14 2.45 -23.35
CA LEU A 332 -28.91 2.92 -24.49
C LEU A 332 -28.16 4.07 -25.22
N ILE A 333 -27.74 5.11 -24.48
CA ILE A 333 -27.02 6.25 -25.03
C ILE A 333 -25.67 5.79 -25.64
N SER A 334 -24.93 4.92 -24.95
CA SER A 334 -23.67 4.38 -25.47
C SER A 334 -23.88 3.59 -26.77
N LEU A 335 -24.96 2.81 -26.87
CA LEU A 335 -25.34 2.09 -28.08
C LEU A 335 -25.66 3.06 -29.22
N PHE A 336 -26.46 4.10 -28.96
CA PHE A 336 -26.79 5.14 -29.95
C PHE A 336 -25.52 5.82 -30.50
N PHE A 337 -24.58 6.21 -29.65
CA PHE A 337 -23.32 6.81 -30.11
C PHE A 337 -22.49 5.82 -30.94
N ARG A 338 -22.42 4.54 -30.57
CA ARG A 338 -21.72 3.53 -31.39
C ARG A 338 -22.36 3.31 -32.74
N LEU A 339 -23.69 3.42 -32.84
CA LEU A 339 -24.44 3.33 -34.08
C LEU A 339 -24.22 4.56 -34.98
N LEU A 340 -23.96 5.72 -34.38
CA LEU A 340 -23.75 6.98 -35.10
C LEU A 340 -22.38 7.07 -35.79
N TYR A 341 -21.38 6.27 -35.38
CA TYR A 341 -20.04 6.24 -35.98
C TYR A 341 -19.88 5.12 -37.03
N PRO A 342 -19.79 5.44 -38.35
CA PRO A 342 -19.86 4.44 -39.42
C PRO A 342 -18.75 3.39 -39.45
N TRP A 343 -17.59 3.66 -38.85
CA TRP A 343 -16.39 2.81 -38.99
C TRP A 343 -16.29 1.63 -38.00
N TYR A 344 -17.06 1.63 -36.90
CA TYR A 344 -17.05 0.55 -35.88
C TYR A 344 -18.36 -0.24 -35.80
N TRP A 345 -19.38 0.15 -36.58
CA TRP A 345 -20.73 -0.38 -36.49
C TRP A 345 -20.84 -1.87 -36.89
N PRO A 346 -20.18 -2.39 -37.95
CA PRO A 346 -20.44 -3.76 -38.39
C PRO A 346 -19.94 -4.80 -37.38
N SER A 347 -18.72 -4.63 -36.87
CA SER A 347 -18.13 -5.56 -35.90
C SER A 347 -18.78 -5.46 -34.52
N SER A 348 -19.18 -4.26 -34.10
CA SER A 348 -19.87 -4.05 -32.81
C SER A 348 -21.31 -4.56 -32.85
N CYS A 349 -22.03 -4.32 -33.95
CA CYS A 349 -23.37 -4.85 -34.19
C CYS A 349 -23.33 -6.39 -34.22
N TRP A 350 -22.35 -6.97 -34.94
CA TRP A 350 -22.16 -8.42 -34.96
C TRP A 350 -21.92 -9.01 -33.57
N ASN A 351 -21.03 -8.41 -32.77
CA ASN A 351 -20.77 -8.85 -31.40
C ASN A 351 -22.01 -8.70 -30.48
N PHE A 352 -22.81 -7.66 -30.68
CA PHE A 352 -24.06 -7.46 -29.95
C PHE A 352 -25.10 -8.52 -30.32
N VAL A 353 -25.31 -8.78 -31.61
CA VAL A 353 -26.20 -9.84 -32.11
C VAL A 353 -25.78 -11.20 -31.58
N VAL A 354 -24.48 -11.54 -31.66
CA VAL A 354 -23.94 -12.79 -31.12
C VAL A 354 -24.14 -12.88 -29.60
N SER A 355 -23.95 -11.79 -28.85
CA SER A 355 -24.15 -11.77 -27.39
C SER A 355 -25.64 -11.91 -27.03
N CYS A 356 -26.53 -11.29 -27.80
CA CYS A 356 -27.97 -11.40 -27.62
C CYS A 356 -28.45 -12.84 -27.92
N ILE A 357 -27.96 -13.45 -29.00
CA ILE A 357 -28.22 -14.86 -29.33
C ILE A 357 -27.71 -15.78 -28.21
N LYS A 358 -26.49 -15.55 -27.70
CA LYS A 358 -25.95 -16.32 -26.58
C LYS A 358 -26.80 -16.16 -25.31
N ALA A 359 -27.23 -14.95 -24.96
CA ALA A 359 -28.06 -14.71 -23.79
C ALA A 359 -29.44 -15.39 -23.91
N VAL A 360 -30.05 -15.34 -25.10
CA VAL A 360 -31.30 -16.05 -25.39
C VAL A 360 -31.09 -17.56 -25.28
N LEU A 361 -30.03 -18.10 -25.88
CA LEU A 361 -29.67 -19.52 -25.76
C LEU A 361 -29.44 -19.93 -24.30
N TYR A 362 -28.70 -19.15 -23.52
CA TYR A 362 -28.48 -19.44 -22.10
C TYR A 362 -29.79 -19.38 -21.29
N SER A 363 -30.68 -18.42 -21.58
CA SER A 363 -32.01 -18.39 -20.96
C SER A 363 -32.87 -19.59 -21.33
N ILE A 364 -32.84 -20.03 -22.59
CA ILE A 364 -33.57 -21.21 -23.06
C ILE A 364 -33.00 -22.47 -22.42
N VAL A 365 -31.68 -22.65 -22.41
CA VAL A 365 -31.00 -23.77 -21.74
C VAL A 365 -31.32 -23.78 -20.24
N ARG A 366 -31.27 -22.62 -19.58
CA ARG A 366 -31.62 -22.49 -18.15
C ARG A 366 -33.09 -22.84 -17.89
N LEU A 367 -34.01 -22.45 -18.79
CA LEU A 367 -35.43 -22.83 -18.72
C LEU A 367 -35.64 -24.33 -18.92
N ILE A 368 -34.92 -24.95 -19.86
CA ILE A 368 -35.01 -26.40 -20.13
C ILE A 368 -34.46 -27.20 -18.94
N PHE A 369 -33.31 -26.81 -18.39
CA PHE A 369 -32.72 -27.46 -17.22
C PHE A 369 -33.58 -27.25 -15.95
N SER A 370 -34.11 -26.04 -15.73
CA SER A 370 -35.05 -25.76 -14.63
C SER A 370 -36.37 -26.54 -14.74
N ARG A 371 -36.84 -26.82 -15.96
CA ARG A 371 -37.99 -27.71 -16.20
C ARG A 371 -37.68 -29.18 -15.89
N ARG A 372 -36.41 -29.60 -16.01
CA ARG A 372 -35.97 -30.98 -15.79
C ARG A 372 -35.71 -31.31 -14.31
N GLU A 373 -35.49 -30.28 -13.48
CA GLU A 373 -35.26 -30.38 -12.03
C GLU A 373 -36.53 -30.34 -11.15
N LYS A 374 -37.73 -30.37 -11.73
CA LYS A 374 -38.96 -30.67 -10.97
C LYS A 374 -39.31 -32.17 -11.07
N PRO A 375 -38.80 -33.04 -10.17
CA PRO A 375 -39.37 -34.37 -10.01
C PRO A 375 -40.76 -34.23 -9.39
N ARG A 376 -41.70 -35.03 -9.91
CA ARG A 376 -43.08 -35.16 -9.44
C ARG A 376 -43.10 -35.41 -7.93
N GLN A 377 -43.59 -34.46 -7.15
CA GLN A 377 -44.24 -34.77 -5.88
C GLN A 377 -45.65 -35.21 -6.24
N SER A 378 -45.87 -36.52 -6.29
CA SER A 378 -47.19 -37.16 -6.20
C SER A 378 -47.37 -37.71 -4.81
#